data_AF-A0A843K0L6-F1
#
_entry.id   AF-A0A843K0L6-F1
#
_cell.length_a   1.000
_cell.length_b   1.000
_cell.length_c   1.000
_cell.angle_alpha   90.00
_cell.angle_beta   90.00
_cell.angle_gamma   90.00
#
_symmetry.space_group_name_H-M   'P 1'
#
loop_
_entity.id
_entity.type
_entity.pdbx_description
1 polymer ?
#
loop_
_entity_poly.entity_id
_entity_poly.type
_entity_poly.pdbx_seq_one_letter_code
_entity_poly.pdbx_strand_id
1 'polypeptide(L)'
;MELGKKAKPISPEEMAAVHHALESPIRRNMLILMNQGILTVPDVAKAAGDKMLQYQLYRLELAGLIELEGDRIILTEAGVAYGELVKKEKELGGADRI
;
A
#
# COMPACT_ATOMS: atom_id res chain seq x y z
N MET A 1 -0.68 -20.36 2.83
CA MET A 1 -1.25 -19.00 2.91
C MET A 1 -1.80 -18.71 1.53
N GLU A 2 -3.07 -18.31 1.42
CA GLU A 2 -3.64 -17.94 0.11
C GLU A 2 -3.29 -16.48 -0.18
N LEU A 3 -2.63 -16.26 -1.32
CA LEU A 3 -2.20 -14.92 -1.73
C LEU A 3 -3.41 -13.98 -1.87
N GLY A 4 -3.24 -12.73 -1.45
CA GLY A 4 -4.24 -11.68 -1.56
C GLY A 4 -5.39 -11.76 -0.53
N LYS A 5 -5.43 -12.77 0.34
CA LYS A 5 -6.55 -12.96 1.29
C LYS A 5 -6.31 -12.38 2.69
N LYS A 6 -5.27 -11.56 2.89
CA LYS A 6 -5.06 -10.93 4.20
C LYS A 6 -6.17 -9.91 4.48
N ALA A 7 -7.02 -10.26 5.44
CA ALA A 7 -8.14 -9.44 5.91
C ALA A 7 -7.66 -8.17 6.63
N LYS A 8 -8.61 -7.28 6.92
CA LYS A 8 -8.36 -6.07 7.74
C LYS A 8 -7.75 -6.43 9.10
N PRO A 9 -6.89 -5.57 9.67
CA PRO A 9 -6.25 -5.81 10.95
C PRO A 9 -7.27 -6.06 12.06
N ILE A 10 -7.05 -7.09 12.88
CA ILE A 10 -7.94 -7.51 13.97
C ILE A 10 -7.35 -7.25 15.36
N SER A 11 -6.05 -6.90 15.43
CA SER A 11 -5.38 -6.54 16.68
C SER A 11 -4.83 -5.10 16.65
N PRO A 12 -4.60 -4.48 17.82
CA PRO A 12 -3.95 -3.17 17.91
C PRO A 12 -2.57 -3.14 17.25
N GLU A 13 -1.81 -4.22 17.34
CA GLU A 13 -0.46 -4.33 16.76
C GLU A 13 -0.52 -4.34 15.23
N GLU A 14 -1.46 -5.08 14.64
CA GLU A 14 -1.67 -5.07 13.19
C GLU A 14 -2.16 -3.70 12.72
N MET A 15 -3.06 -3.07 13.47
CA MET A 15 -3.53 -1.72 13.17
C MET A 15 -2.38 -0.70 13.22
N ALA A 16 -1.50 -0.80 14.21
CA ALA A 16 -0.32 0.05 14.32
C ALA A 16 0.65 -0.14 13.15
N ALA A 17 0.84 -1.38 12.68
CA ALA A 17 1.66 -1.67 11.50
C ALA A 17 1.09 -1.01 10.23
N VAL A 18 -0.24 -1.07 10.04
CA VAL A 18 -0.93 -0.38 8.93
C VAL A 18 -0.77 1.13 9.06
N HIS A 19 -1.02 1.70 10.24
CA HIS A 19 -0.86 3.14 10.48
C HIS A 19 0.57 3.60 10.15
N HIS A 20 1.58 2.94 10.70
CA HIS A 20 2.98 3.28 10.41
C HIS A 20 3.28 3.15 8.91
N ALA A 21 2.77 2.13 8.22
CA ALA A 21 2.95 2.02 6.78
C ALA A 21 2.29 3.21 6.05
N LEU A 22 1.12 3.65 6.45
CA LEU A 22 0.39 4.72 5.77
C LEU A 22 0.79 6.15 6.20
N GLU A 23 1.67 6.33 7.18
CA GLU A 23 2.28 7.63 7.51
C GLU A 23 3.13 8.21 6.36
N SER A 24 3.63 7.38 5.44
CA SER A 24 4.44 7.88 4.33
C SER A 24 3.58 8.27 3.13
N PRO A 25 3.69 9.53 2.63
CA PRO A 25 2.99 9.96 1.42
C PRO A 25 3.36 9.13 0.18
N ILE A 26 4.62 8.66 0.10
CA ILE A 26 5.09 7.81 -1.00
C ILE A 26 4.33 6.48 -0.99
N ARG A 27 4.23 5.82 0.17
CA ARG A 27 3.51 4.54 0.29
C ARG A 27 2.01 4.69 0.07
N ARG A 28 1.41 5.78 0.55
CA ARG A 28 0.01 6.11 0.23
C ARG A 28 -0.21 6.23 -1.28
N ASN A 29 0.64 7.00 -1.96
CA ASN A 29 0.55 7.14 -3.42
C ASN A 29 0.76 5.80 -4.14
N MET A 30 1.73 4.98 -3.73
CA MET A 30 1.93 3.64 -4.29
C MET A 30 0.68 2.77 -4.13
N LEU A 31 0.07 2.74 -2.94
CA LEU A 31 -1.13 1.94 -2.68
C LEU A 31 -2.33 2.40 -3.51
N ILE A 32 -2.48 3.72 -3.75
CA ILE A 32 -3.48 4.29 -4.66
C ILE A 32 -3.25 3.79 -6.10
N LEU A 33 -2.00 3.86 -6.59
CA LEU A 33 -1.64 3.42 -7.94
C LEU A 33 -1.91 1.92 -8.13
N MET A 34 -1.56 1.10 -7.14
CA MET A 34 -1.84 -0.34 -7.16
C MET A 34 -3.35 -0.62 -7.22
N ASN A 35 -4.16 0.12 -6.45
CA ASN A 35 -5.63 0.03 -6.49
C ASN A 35 -6.23 0.49 -7.83
N GLN A 36 -5.48 1.25 -8.62
CA GLN A 36 -5.85 1.64 -9.99
C GLN A 36 -5.37 0.63 -11.05
N GLY A 37 -4.74 -0.48 -10.64
CA GLY A 37 -4.29 -1.56 -11.52
C GLY A 37 -2.80 -1.54 -11.85
N ILE A 38 -2.00 -0.66 -11.25
CA ILE A 38 -0.54 -0.66 -11.41
C ILE A 38 0.06 -1.74 -10.49
N LEU A 39 0.08 -2.97 -10.98
CA LEU A 39 0.36 -4.18 -10.19
C LEU A 39 1.70 -4.85 -10.51
N THR A 40 2.64 -4.11 -11.10
CA THR A 40 4.02 -4.58 -11.29
C THR A 40 5.01 -3.62 -10.65
N VAL A 41 6.10 -4.15 -10.10
CA VAL A 41 7.18 -3.35 -9.50
C VAL A 41 7.76 -2.33 -10.51
N PRO A 42 8.03 -2.68 -11.78
CA PRO A 42 8.49 -1.70 -12.77
C PRO A 42 7.49 -0.58 -13.05
N ASP A 43 6.19 -0.89 -13.15
CA ASP A 43 5.18 0.15 -13.44
C ASP A 43 4.99 1.08 -12.23
N VAL A 44 5.03 0.54 -11.01
CA VAL A 44 5.01 1.37 -9.78
C VAL A 44 6.25 2.25 -9.71
N ALA A 45 7.44 1.74 -10.02
CA ALA A 45 8.67 2.54 -10.07
C ALA A 45 8.55 3.71 -11.05
N LYS A 46 7.98 3.44 -12.24
CA LYS A 46 7.78 4.45 -13.28
C LYS A 46 6.79 5.54 -12.87
N ALA A 47 5.74 5.17 -12.13
CA ALA A 47 4.68 6.10 -11.74
C ALA A 47 4.97 6.86 -10.42
N ALA A 48 5.58 6.21 -9.43
CA ALA A 48 5.82 6.75 -8.09
C ALA A 48 7.28 7.20 -7.85
N GLY A 49 8.20 6.86 -8.76
CA GLY A 49 9.63 7.02 -8.59
C GLY A 49 10.30 5.79 -7.98
N ASP A 50 11.61 5.67 -8.18
CA ASP A 50 12.43 4.52 -7.77
C ASP A 50 13.15 4.72 -6.42
N LYS A 51 13.10 5.94 -5.86
CA LYS A 51 13.78 6.28 -4.61
C LYS A 51 13.31 5.39 -3.47
N MET A 52 14.21 4.52 -3.01
CA MET A 52 13.96 3.55 -1.94
C MET A 52 12.77 2.61 -2.23
N LEU A 53 12.47 2.32 -3.51
CA LEU A 53 11.30 1.55 -3.92
C LEU A 53 11.16 0.23 -3.16
N GLN A 54 12.24 -0.56 -3.09
CA GLN A 54 12.25 -1.85 -2.39
C GLN A 54 11.91 -1.70 -0.91
N TYR A 55 12.44 -0.67 -0.24
CA TYR A 55 12.10 -0.37 1.14
C TYR A 55 10.62 0.01 1.28
N GLN A 56 10.08 0.84 0.38
CA GLN A 56 8.67 1.22 0.46
C GLN A 56 7.73 0.03 0.24
N LEU A 57 8.03 -0.85 -0.72
CA LEU A 57 7.30 -2.09 -0.96
C LEU A 57 7.37 -3.02 0.25
N TYR A 58 8.56 -3.23 0.81
CA TYR A 58 8.75 -4.06 1.99
C TYR A 58 7.94 -3.56 3.20
N ARG A 59 7.83 -2.25 3.41
CA ARG A 59 7.00 -1.69 4.48
C ARG A 59 5.50 -1.94 4.27
N LEU A 60 5.02 -1.93 3.03
CA LEU A 60 3.63 -2.25 2.69
C LEU A 60 3.36 -3.76 2.88
N GLU A 61 4.32 -4.60 2.52
CA GLU A 61 4.25 -6.06 2.69
C GLU A 61 4.25 -6.46 4.17
N LEU A 62 5.12 -5.87 4.99
CA LEU A 62 5.12 -6.07 6.45
C LEU A 62 3.79 -5.68 7.11
N ALA A 63 3.18 -4.59 6.63
CA ALA A 63 1.85 -4.18 7.09
C ALA A 63 0.73 -5.08 6.56
N GLY A 64 1.03 -6.02 5.65
CA GLY A 64 0.06 -6.94 5.08
C GLY A 64 -0.87 -6.30 4.07
N LEU A 65 -0.49 -5.18 3.48
CA LEU A 65 -1.29 -4.47 2.47
C LEU A 65 -1.03 -5.03 1.07
N ILE A 66 0.15 -5.57 0.84
CA ILE A 66 0.53 -6.22 -0.41
C ILE A 66 1.28 -7.52 -0.12
N GLU A 67 1.41 -8.34 -1.15
CA GLU A 67 2.35 -9.45 -1.22
C GLU A 67 3.09 -9.34 -2.56
N LEU A 68 4.36 -9.77 -2.57
CA LEU A 68 5.18 -9.81 -3.78
C LEU A 68 5.33 -11.25 -4.30
N GLU A 69 5.06 -11.42 -5.60
CA GLU A 69 5.33 -12.65 -6.34
C GLU A 69 6.25 -12.30 -7.53
N GLY A 70 7.56 -12.32 -7.29
CA GLY A 70 8.54 -11.76 -8.23
C GLY A 70 8.32 -10.27 -8.43
N ASP A 71 8.12 -9.85 -9.67
CA ASP A 71 7.79 -8.45 -10.01
C ASP A 71 6.30 -8.13 -9.92
N ARG A 72 5.45 -9.13 -9.63
CA ARG A 72 4.01 -8.94 -9.49
C ARG A 72 3.67 -8.50 -8.07
N ILE A 73 2.83 -7.48 -7.97
CA ILE A 73 2.24 -7.01 -6.73
C ILE A 73 0.83 -7.55 -6.63
N ILE A 74 0.52 -8.20 -5.52
CA ILE A 74 -0.81 -8.71 -5.19
C ILE A 74 -1.35 -7.85 -4.06
N LEU A 75 -2.47 -7.16 -4.29
CA LEU A 75 -3.18 -6.46 -3.22
C LEU A 75 -3.87 -7.48 -2.34
N THR A 76 -3.72 -7.33 -1.03
CA THR A 76 -4.54 -8.05 -0.07
C THR A 76 -5.92 -7.40 0.07
N GLU A 77 -6.88 -8.07 0.67
CA GLU A 77 -8.17 -7.45 1.02
C GLU A 77 -7.99 -6.17 1.85
N ALA A 78 -7.04 -6.18 2.80
CA ALA A 78 -6.64 -4.97 3.52
C ALA A 78 -6.06 -3.91 2.58
N GLY A 79 -5.14 -4.28 1.68
CA GLY A 79 -4.55 -3.38 0.71
C GLY A 79 -5.56 -2.66 -0.19
N VAL A 80 -6.59 -3.38 -0.62
CA VAL A 80 -7.71 -2.80 -1.38
C VAL A 80 -8.45 -1.78 -0.51
N ALA A 81 -8.91 -2.20 0.67
CA ALA A 81 -9.72 -1.34 1.53
C ALA A 81 -8.98 -0.06 1.98
N TYR A 82 -7.71 -0.18 2.37
CA TYR A 82 -6.91 0.97 2.77
C TYR A 82 -6.49 1.84 1.59
N GLY A 83 -6.28 1.26 0.41
CA GLY A 83 -6.01 2.02 -0.81
C GLY A 83 -7.18 2.93 -1.21
N GLU A 84 -8.40 2.40 -1.14
CA GLU A 84 -9.63 3.19 -1.33
C GLU A 84 -9.77 4.31 -0.28
N LEU A 85 -9.48 4.01 0.98
CA LEU A 85 -9.52 4.99 2.07
C LEU A 85 -8.54 6.15 1.81
N VAL A 86 -7.26 5.86 1.56
CA VAL A 86 -6.25 6.91 1.37
C VAL A 86 -6.46 7.70 0.07
N LYS A 87 -7.06 7.08 -0.95
CA LYS A 87 -7.51 7.76 -2.18
C LYS A 87 -8.58 8.79 -1.85
N LYS A 88 -9.62 8.38 -1.11
CA LYS A 88 -10.70 9.28 -0.68
C LYS A 88 -10.19 10.42 0.20
N GLU A 89 -9.26 10.14 1.11
CA GLU A 89 -8.61 11.18 1.94
C GLU A 89 -7.83 12.19 1.08
N LYS A 90 -7.16 11.74 0.02
CA LYS A 90 -6.45 12.59 -0.93
C LYS A 90 -7.41 13.49 -1.72
N GLU A 91 -8.53 12.93 -2.20
CA GLU A 91 -9.55 13.68 -2.95
C GLU A 91 -10.25 14.75 -2.09
N LEU A 92 -10.41 14.50 -0.79
CA LEU A 92 -11.00 15.44 0.17
C LEU A 92 -10.02 16.51 0.68
N GLY A 93 -8.80 16.58 0.14
CA GLY A 93 -7.78 17.57 0.54
C GLY A 93 -7.09 17.26 1.87
N GLY A 94 -7.23 16.05 2.41
CA GLY A 94 -6.60 15.63 3.66
C GLY A 94 -5.13 15.24 3.52
N ALA A 95 -4.64 15.02 2.30
CA ALA A 95 -3.28 14.55 2.05
C ALA A 95 -2.18 15.62 2.19
N ASP A 96 -2.54 16.91 2.31
CA ASP A 96 -1.61 18.04 2.46
C ASP A 96 -1.49 18.53 3.92
N ARG A 97 -2.05 17.81 4.90
CA ARG A 97 -1.95 18.16 6.32
C ARG A 97 -1.17 17.11 7.12
N ILE A 98 0.09 16.86 6.77
CA ILE A 98 1.10 16.32 7.71
C ILE A 98 2.46 16.90 7.35
#